data_AF-A0A8J8AWG8-F1
#
_entry.id   AF-A0A8J8AWG8-F1
#
_cell.length_a   1.000
_cell.length_b   1.000
_cell.length_c   1.000
_cell.angle_alpha   90.00
_cell.angle_beta   90.00
_cell.angle_gamma   90.00
#
_symmetry.space_group_name_H-M   'P 1'
#
loop_
_entity.id
_entity.type
_entity.pdbx_description
1 polymer ?
#
loop_
_entity_poly.entity_id
_entity_poly.type
_entity_poly.pdbx_seq_one_letter_code
_entity_poly.pdbx_strand_id
1 'polypeptide(L)'
;MRIAEAVSTAEVWEAATRYFAGLGFSHVNYGYTRFRSAKSLGDPDDALFLTTADAGYAQRYFRNGFYSKTPAYRWAQTHDGAITWTWVREALLAGQLSAEEAETVQQNIAAGIIAGITISFPASSSRSKGAMGLIADPGLDHVAVDNIFAQRGTDLLAVAHMMHMKIIQFPMTGRKCTLTARQREVLEWVADGKATLDIALLMDVSPAMVEKHLRLARAALDVSTTAQAVAKASLMNLIFPLQPRPYTQESSAPQVIAQDLGIAAR
;
A
#
# COMPACT_ATOMS: atom_id res chain seq x y z
N MET A 1 2.82 2.53 -20.15
CA MET A 1 2.67 2.89 -18.72
C MET A 1 3.89 2.34 -17.96
N ARG A 2 4.67 3.18 -17.26
CA ARG A 2 5.98 2.82 -16.68
C ARG A 2 5.94 2.68 -15.14
N ILE A 3 4.96 1.94 -14.59
CA ILE A 3 4.84 1.76 -13.13
C ILE A 3 6.11 1.13 -12.52
N ALA A 4 6.71 0.15 -13.20
CA ALA A 4 7.88 -0.56 -12.69
C ALA A 4 9.11 0.34 -12.50
N GLU A 5 9.25 1.38 -13.34
CA GLU A 5 10.38 2.31 -13.34
C GLU A 5 10.21 3.48 -12.37
N ALA A 6 9.00 3.69 -11.84
CA ALA A 6 8.72 4.77 -10.90
C ALA A 6 9.64 4.72 -9.67
N VAL A 7 9.99 5.88 -9.14
CA VAL A 7 10.91 6.04 -8.00
C VAL A 7 10.20 6.54 -6.73
N SER A 8 8.89 6.78 -6.80
CA SER A 8 8.09 7.18 -5.65
C SER A 8 6.68 6.59 -5.66
N THR A 9 6.07 6.53 -4.48
CA THR A 9 4.65 6.16 -4.32
C THR A 9 3.73 7.06 -5.15
N ALA A 10 4.04 8.36 -5.23
CA ALA A 10 3.23 9.34 -5.96
C ALA A 10 3.21 9.06 -7.47
N GLU A 11 4.36 8.78 -8.08
CA GLU A 11 4.47 8.45 -9.51
C GLU A 11 3.72 7.16 -9.85
N VAL A 12 3.84 6.13 -9.01
CA VAL A 12 3.09 4.87 -9.18
C VAL A 12 1.59 5.11 -9.08
N TRP A 13 1.17 5.86 -8.06
CA TRP A 13 -0.22 6.17 -7.79
C TRP A 13 -0.85 6.94 -8.95
N GLU A 14 -0.18 7.99 -9.43
CA GLU A 14 -0.64 8.81 -10.55
C GLU A 14 -0.74 7.99 -11.85
N ALA A 15 0.27 7.17 -12.15
CA ALA A 15 0.27 6.35 -13.36
C ALA A 15 -0.88 5.32 -13.36
N ALA A 16 -1.10 4.63 -12.23
CA ALA A 16 -2.15 3.63 -12.11
C ALA A 16 -3.55 4.25 -12.07
N THR A 17 -3.74 5.34 -11.33
CA THR A 17 -5.06 5.99 -11.20
C THR A 17 -5.49 6.68 -12.49
N ARG A 18 -4.55 7.22 -13.29
CA ARG A 18 -4.84 7.69 -14.64
C ARG A 18 -5.36 6.57 -15.55
N TYR A 19 -4.80 5.37 -15.43
CA TYR A 19 -5.27 4.20 -16.17
C TYR A 19 -6.70 3.80 -15.73
N PHE A 20 -6.97 3.75 -14.43
CA PHE A 20 -8.30 3.42 -13.90
C PHE A 20 -9.36 4.47 -14.27
N ALA A 21 -9.01 5.76 -14.23
CA ALA A 21 -9.89 6.84 -14.66
C ALA A 21 -10.29 6.68 -16.14
N GLY A 22 -9.36 6.27 -17.00
CA GLY A 22 -9.64 5.97 -18.41
C GLY A 22 -10.61 4.80 -18.65
N LEU A 23 -10.90 4.00 -17.61
CA LEU A 23 -11.89 2.92 -17.63
C LEU A 23 -13.22 3.31 -16.94
N GLY A 24 -13.36 4.55 -16.46
CA GLY A 24 -14.54 5.01 -15.72
C GLY A 24 -14.45 4.83 -14.21
N PHE A 25 -13.24 4.76 -13.64
CA PHE A 25 -12.99 4.70 -12.20
C PHE A 25 -12.07 5.84 -11.76
N SER A 26 -12.58 7.07 -11.77
CA SER A 26 -11.81 8.27 -11.40
C SER A 26 -11.59 8.38 -9.89
N HIS A 27 -12.47 7.76 -9.09
CA HIS A 27 -12.37 7.70 -7.63
C HIS A 27 -11.79 6.34 -7.19
N VAL A 28 -10.57 6.37 -6.67
CA VAL A 28 -9.83 5.17 -6.26
C VAL A 28 -9.42 5.32 -4.80
N ASN A 29 -9.65 4.28 -4.01
CA ASN A 29 -9.20 4.14 -2.63
C ASN A 29 -8.21 2.99 -2.53
N TYR A 30 -7.12 3.16 -1.79
CA TYR A 30 -6.15 2.11 -1.51
C TYR A 30 -5.76 2.12 -0.04
N GLY A 31 -5.65 0.94 0.54
CA GLY A 31 -5.20 0.73 1.91
C GLY A 31 -4.19 -0.41 1.98
N TYR A 32 -3.10 -0.21 2.71
CA TYR A 32 -2.10 -1.24 2.95
C TYR A 32 -1.52 -1.18 4.36
N THR A 33 -1.38 -2.35 4.98
CA THR A 33 -0.76 -2.49 6.31
C THR A 33 0.22 -3.66 6.32
N ARG A 34 1.22 -3.56 7.20
CA ARG A 34 2.13 -4.66 7.60
C ARG A 34 1.93 -5.11 9.04
N PHE A 35 0.96 -4.51 9.72
CA PHE A 35 0.71 -4.71 11.14
C PHE A 35 -0.73 -5.19 11.40
N ARG A 36 -1.29 -5.91 10.42
CA ARG A 36 -2.60 -6.56 10.53
C ARG A 36 -2.67 -7.37 11.82
N SER A 37 -3.79 -7.22 12.53
CA SER A 37 -4.17 -8.04 13.67
C SER A 37 -5.23 -9.07 13.25
N ALA A 38 -5.55 -10.03 14.12
CA ALA A 38 -6.58 -11.03 13.83
C ALA A 38 -7.95 -10.43 13.46
N LYS A 39 -8.26 -9.21 13.92
CA LYS A 39 -9.58 -8.57 13.77
C LYS A 39 -9.57 -7.25 12.98
N SER A 40 -8.41 -6.73 12.57
CA SER A 40 -8.31 -5.42 11.90
C SER A 40 -7.03 -5.26 11.08
N LEU A 41 -6.92 -4.16 10.33
CA LEU A 41 -5.67 -3.73 9.68
C LEU A 41 -4.54 -3.33 10.66
N GLY A 42 -4.76 -3.43 11.97
CA GLY A 42 -3.82 -2.92 12.98
C GLY A 42 -4.08 -1.45 13.29
N ASP A 43 -3.06 -0.75 13.76
CA ASP A 43 -3.12 0.70 13.98
C ASP A 43 -3.27 1.44 12.65
N PRO A 44 -4.33 2.26 12.45
CA PRO A 44 -4.49 3.08 11.25
C PRO A 44 -3.33 4.06 11.00
N ASP A 45 -2.59 4.47 12.04
CA ASP A 45 -1.43 5.35 11.88
C ASP A 45 -0.21 4.61 11.30
N ASP A 46 -0.21 3.27 11.32
CA ASP A 46 0.79 2.40 10.71
C ASP A 46 0.40 1.87 9.32
N ALA A 47 -0.78 2.25 8.84
CA ALA A 47 -1.28 1.89 7.53
C ALA A 47 -1.06 3.02 6.50
N LEU A 48 -0.79 2.63 5.26
CA LEU A 48 -0.78 3.53 4.12
C LEU A 48 -2.18 3.62 3.53
N PHE A 49 -2.72 4.83 3.46
CA PHE A 49 -3.98 5.11 2.76
C PHE A 49 -3.75 6.12 1.65
N LEU A 50 -4.23 5.81 0.45
CA LEU A 50 -4.19 6.68 -0.72
C LEU A 50 -5.59 6.81 -1.29
N THR A 51 -5.93 7.99 -1.78
CA THR A 51 -7.19 8.21 -2.50
C THR A 51 -7.05 9.32 -3.54
N THR A 52 -7.83 9.21 -4.62
CA THR A 52 -7.99 10.29 -5.60
C THR A 52 -9.18 11.20 -5.27
N ALA A 53 -10.00 10.84 -4.28
CA ALA A 53 -11.12 11.67 -3.84
C ALA A 53 -10.65 12.88 -3.01
N ASP A 54 -11.54 13.86 -2.83
CA ASP A 54 -11.23 15.09 -2.10
C ASP A 54 -10.93 14.88 -0.61
N ALA A 55 -10.40 15.92 0.03
CA ALA A 55 -10.01 15.87 1.44
C ALA A 55 -11.18 15.59 2.40
N GLY A 56 -12.40 16.06 2.09
CA GLY A 56 -13.59 15.80 2.89
C GLY A 56 -13.99 14.34 2.85
N TYR A 57 -13.98 13.75 1.65
CA TYR A 57 -14.16 12.31 1.47
C TYR A 57 -13.07 11.52 2.21
N ALA A 58 -11.80 11.86 2.01
CA ALA A 58 -10.68 11.17 2.62
C ALA A 58 -10.75 11.19 4.16
N GLN A 59 -11.18 12.31 4.74
CA GLN A 59 -11.40 12.44 6.17
C GLN A 59 -12.51 11.52 6.65
N ARG A 60 -13.69 11.56 6.02
CA ARG A 60 -14.81 10.69 6.38
C ARG A 60 -14.46 9.21 6.21
N TYR A 61 -13.91 8.84 5.04
CA TYR A 61 -13.66 7.45 4.68
C TYR A 61 -12.55 6.83 5.54
N PHE A 62 -11.36 7.47 5.59
CA PHE A 62 -10.20 6.91 6.29
C PHE A 62 -9.99 7.45 7.70
N ARG A 63 -10.14 8.76 7.97
CA ARG A 63 -9.88 9.28 9.34
C ARG A 63 -10.91 8.81 10.34
N ASN A 64 -12.18 8.82 9.96
CA ASN A 64 -13.28 8.41 10.85
C ASN A 64 -13.55 6.89 10.81
N GLY A 65 -12.75 6.13 10.06
CA GLY A 65 -12.87 4.66 9.98
C GLY A 65 -14.13 4.16 9.28
N PHE A 66 -14.79 4.97 8.44
CA PHE A 66 -15.98 4.52 7.71
C PHE A 66 -15.69 3.29 6.84
N TYR A 67 -14.48 3.19 6.24
CA TYR A 67 -14.09 2.03 5.45
C TYR A 67 -14.29 0.70 6.20
N SER A 68 -13.99 0.64 7.51
CA SER A 68 -13.98 -0.62 8.26
C SER A 68 -15.37 -1.19 8.52
N LYS A 69 -16.41 -0.38 8.27
CA LYS A 69 -17.83 -0.72 8.45
C LYS A 69 -18.48 -1.20 7.15
N THR A 70 -17.77 -1.13 6.03
CA THR A 70 -18.32 -1.45 4.72
C THR A 70 -18.31 -2.96 4.42
N PRO A 71 -19.30 -3.48 3.67
CA PRO A 71 -19.29 -4.87 3.20
C PRO A 71 -18.03 -5.20 2.39
N ALA A 72 -17.57 -4.25 1.58
CA ALA A 72 -16.35 -4.38 0.78
C ALA A 72 -15.11 -4.63 1.65
N TYR A 73 -14.99 -3.92 2.79
CA TYR A 73 -13.89 -4.14 3.73
C TYR A 73 -13.97 -5.51 4.39
N ARG A 74 -15.16 -5.93 4.85
CA ARG A 74 -15.36 -7.29 5.41
C ARG A 74 -14.91 -8.35 4.41
N TRP A 75 -15.36 -8.24 3.15
CA TRP A 75 -14.98 -9.17 2.10
C TRP A 75 -13.46 -9.19 1.88
N ALA A 76 -12.83 -8.02 1.75
CA ALA A 76 -11.39 -7.92 1.50
C ALA A 76 -10.58 -8.56 2.64
N GLN A 77 -11.03 -8.54 3.89
CA GLN A 77 -10.28 -9.15 5.00
C GLN A 77 -10.08 -10.67 4.89
N THR A 78 -11.00 -11.39 4.23
CA THR A 78 -11.00 -12.86 4.18
C THR A 78 -10.84 -13.44 2.79
N HIS A 79 -10.70 -12.61 1.76
CA HIS A 79 -10.54 -13.04 0.37
C HIS A 79 -9.32 -12.38 -0.27
N ASP A 80 -8.80 -13.02 -1.31
CA ASP A 80 -7.85 -12.47 -2.26
C ASP A 80 -8.48 -12.54 -3.66
N GLY A 81 -8.18 -11.58 -4.52
CA GLY A 81 -8.78 -11.44 -5.85
C GLY A 81 -9.64 -10.17 -5.96
N ALA A 82 -10.56 -10.14 -6.92
CA ALA A 82 -11.41 -8.98 -7.15
C ALA A 82 -12.88 -9.36 -7.35
N ILE A 83 -13.75 -8.45 -6.94
CA ILE A 83 -15.19 -8.62 -7.03
C ILE A 83 -15.88 -7.28 -7.30
N THR A 84 -16.85 -7.27 -8.20
CA THR A 84 -17.70 -6.09 -8.48
C THR A 84 -18.72 -5.91 -7.37
N TRP A 85 -19.25 -4.71 -7.17
CA TRP A 85 -20.20 -4.43 -6.08
C TRP A 85 -21.63 -4.91 -6.35
N THR A 86 -21.84 -5.70 -7.42
CA THR A 86 -23.12 -6.35 -7.70
C THR A 86 -23.60 -7.22 -6.53
N TRP A 87 -22.68 -7.96 -5.87
CA TRP A 87 -23.02 -8.75 -4.69
C TRP A 87 -23.49 -7.90 -3.51
N VAL A 88 -23.00 -6.66 -3.36
CA VAL A 88 -23.40 -5.76 -2.27
C VAL A 88 -24.85 -5.34 -2.46
N ARG A 89 -25.22 -4.99 -3.69
CA ARG A 89 -26.61 -4.67 -4.06
C ARG A 89 -27.53 -5.86 -3.79
N GLU A 90 -27.15 -7.05 -4.23
CA GLU A 90 -27.94 -8.27 -4.04
C GLU A 90 -28.11 -8.61 -2.56
N ALA A 91 -27.03 -8.54 -1.77
CA ALA A 91 -27.08 -8.77 -0.33
C ALA A 91 -27.94 -7.73 0.40
N LEU A 92 -27.93 -6.46 -0.03
CA LEU A 92 -28.80 -5.42 0.53
C LEU A 92 -30.27 -5.72 0.23
N LEU A 93 -30.61 -6.05 -1.02
CA LEU A 93 -31.99 -6.37 -1.42
C LEU A 93 -32.51 -7.63 -0.73
N ALA A 94 -31.65 -8.61 -0.49
CA ALA A 94 -31.98 -9.84 0.22
C ALA A 94 -31.98 -9.68 1.75
N GLY A 95 -31.64 -8.51 2.30
CA GLY A 95 -31.56 -8.29 3.75
C GLY A 95 -30.46 -9.09 4.46
N GLN A 96 -29.38 -9.42 3.75
CA GLN A 96 -28.26 -10.26 4.24
C GLN A 96 -27.10 -9.46 4.83
N LEU A 97 -27.14 -8.13 4.71
CA LEU A 97 -26.16 -7.25 5.34
C LEU A 97 -26.54 -7.00 6.81
N SER A 98 -25.53 -6.83 7.66
CA SER A 98 -25.76 -6.30 9.01
C SER A 98 -26.36 -4.89 8.95
N ALA A 99 -27.01 -4.43 10.04
CA ALA A 99 -27.59 -3.09 10.08
C ALA A 99 -26.55 -1.98 9.83
N GLU A 100 -25.34 -2.11 10.39
CA GLU A 100 -24.25 -1.17 10.16
C GLU A 100 -23.78 -1.19 8.70
N GLU A 101 -23.60 -2.37 8.11
CA GLU A 101 -23.24 -2.50 6.70
C GLU A 101 -24.31 -1.89 5.78
N ALA A 102 -25.59 -2.19 6.00
CA ALA A 102 -26.69 -1.65 5.22
C ALA A 102 -26.74 -0.12 5.29
N GLU A 103 -26.52 0.46 6.47
CA GLU A 103 -26.43 1.91 6.66
C GLU A 103 -25.27 2.50 5.84
N THR A 104 -24.08 1.89 5.86
CA THR A 104 -22.95 2.38 5.05
C THR A 104 -23.24 2.34 3.56
N VAL A 105 -23.95 1.32 3.07
CA VAL A 105 -24.36 1.23 1.66
C VAL A 105 -25.34 2.34 1.32
N GLN A 106 -26.34 2.60 2.18
CA GLN A 106 -27.28 3.71 1.98
C GLN A 106 -26.58 5.08 1.97
N GLN A 107 -25.62 5.31 2.88
CA GLN A 107 -24.83 6.54 2.90
C GLN A 107 -23.97 6.71 1.64
N ASN A 108 -23.39 5.62 1.13
CA ASN A 108 -22.66 5.63 -0.15
C ASN A 108 -23.59 5.98 -1.32
N ILE A 109 -24.76 5.33 -1.42
CA ILE A 109 -25.76 5.62 -2.45
C ILE A 109 -26.21 7.08 -2.40
N ALA A 110 -26.48 7.62 -1.21
CA ALA A 110 -26.84 9.02 -1.02
C ALA A 110 -25.72 9.99 -1.45
N ALA A 111 -24.46 9.54 -1.39
CA ALA A 111 -23.29 10.28 -1.88
C ALA A 111 -22.97 10.02 -3.37
N GLY A 112 -23.83 9.29 -4.10
CA GLY A 112 -23.62 8.96 -5.52
C GLY A 112 -22.67 7.79 -5.77
N ILE A 113 -22.24 7.07 -4.73
CA ILE A 113 -21.36 5.89 -4.83
C ILE A 113 -22.24 4.65 -4.94
N ILE A 114 -22.46 4.21 -6.18
CA ILE A 114 -23.44 3.17 -6.51
C ILE A 114 -22.75 1.85 -6.83
N ALA A 115 -21.81 1.86 -7.77
CA ALA A 115 -21.12 0.68 -8.27
C ALA A 115 -19.60 0.83 -8.20
N GLY A 116 -18.90 -0.29 -8.33
CA GLY A 116 -17.44 -0.31 -8.20
C GLY A 116 -16.88 -1.72 -8.14
N ILE A 117 -15.57 -1.79 -7.91
CA ILE A 117 -14.79 -3.03 -7.81
C ILE A 117 -13.96 -2.97 -6.53
N THR A 118 -14.01 -4.03 -5.73
CA THR A 118 -13.04 -4.25 -4.66
C THR A 118 -11.96 -5.21 -5.16
N ILE A 119 -10.71 -4.84 -4.99
CA ILE A 119 -9.54 -5.68 -5.22
C ILE A 119 -8.88 -5.92 -3.87
N SER A 120 -8.67 -7.19 -3.53
CA SER A 120 -7.95 -7.63 -2.34
C SER A 120 -6.67 -8.31 -2.78
N PHE A 121 -5.52 -7.72 -2.43
CA PHE A 121 -4.24 -8.20 -2.91
C PHE A 121 -3.78 -9.42 -2.11
N PRO A 122 -3.16 -10.43 -2.78
CA PRO A 122 -2.54 -11.57 -2.10
C PRO A 122 -1.55 -11.09 -1.04
N ALA A 123 -1.69 -11.61 0.17
CA ALA A 123 -0.84 -11.24 1.29
C ALA A 123 0.51 -11.97 1.22
N SER A 124 1.62 -11.25 1.43
CA SER A 124 2.96 -11.85 1.53
C SER A 124 3.29 -12.35 2.94
N SER A 125 2.44 -12.03 3.92
CA SER A 125 2.52 -12.51 5.30
C SER A 125 1.15 -12.41 6.00
N SER A 126 0.97 -13.16 7.08
CA SER A 126 -0.24 -13.10 7.93
C SER A 126 -0.49 -11.71 8.55
N ARG A 127 0.55 -10.88 8.61
CA ARG A 127 0.50 -9.50 9.15
C ARG A 127 0.28 -8.45 8.07
N SER A 128 0.33 -8.82 6.79
CA SER A 128 0.10 -7.88 5.70
C SER A 128 -1.32 -7.97 5.17
N LYS A 129 -1.90 -6.83 4.79
CA LYS A 129 -3.09 -6.81 3.95
C LYS A 129 -3.15 -5.56 3.11
N GLY A 130 -3.44 -5.73 1.82
CA GLY A 130 -3.70 -4.65 0.88
C GLY A 130 -5.07 -4.81 0.25
N ALA A 131 -5.77 -3.69 0.08
CA ALA A 131 -7.01 -3.65 -0.66
C ALA A 131 -7.14 -2.33 -1.45
N MET A 132 -7.91 -2.37 -2.52
CA MET A 132 -8.27 -1.23 -3.34
C MET A 132 -9.76 -1.24 -3.61
N GLY A 133 -10.39 -0.06 -3.57
CA GLY A 133 -11.73 0.16 -4.09
C GLY A 133 -11.68 1.06 -5.30
N LEU A 134 -12.16 0.59 -6.45
CA LEU A 134 -12.41 1.38 -7.64
C LEU A 134 -13.89 1.78 -7.62
N ILE A 135 -14.18 3.05 -7.41
CA ILE A 135 -15.55 3.59 -7.43
C ILE A 135 -15.87 3.98 -8.86
N ALA A 136 -17.01 3.52 -9.36
CA ALA A 136 -17.47 3.84 -10.70
C ALA A 136 -17.86 5.32 -10.82
N ASP A 137 -17.54 5.92 -11.96
CA ASP A 137 -17.90 7.31 -12.24
C ASP A 137 -19.43 7.48 -12.35
N PRO A 138 -19.96 8.68 -12.07
CA PRO A 138 -21.40 8.93 -12.17
C PRO A 138 -21.98 8.51 -13.53
N GLY A 139 -23.08 7.75 -13.49
CA GLY A 139 -23.73 7.20 -14.69
C GLY A 139 -23.34 5.76 -15.03
N LEU A 140 -22.28 5.22 -14.42
CA LEU A 140 -21.96 3.79 -14.52
C LEU A 140 -22.64 3.02 -13.39
N ASP A 141 -23.56 2.13 -13.76
CA ASP A 141 -24.24 1.25 -12.83
C ASP A 141 -23.52 -0.10 -12.65
N HIS A 142 -24.10 -1.00 -11.87
CA HIS A 142 -23.55 -2.33 -11.63
C HIS A 142 -23.34 -3.14 -12.91
N VAL A 143 -24.28 -3.07 -13.87
CA VAL A 143 -24.21 -3.82 -15.13
C VAL A 143 -23.06 -3.30 -16.00
N ALA A 144 -22.91 -1.98 -16.07
CA ALA A 144 -21.80 -1.35 -16.76
C ALA A 144 -20.45 -1.76 -16.16
N VAL A 145 -20.33 -1.76 -14.83
CA VAL A 145 -19.11 -2.18 -14.13
C VAL A 145 -18.82 -3.67 -14.36
N ASP A 146 -19.83 -4.54 -14.31
CA ASP A 146 -19.68 -5.97 -14.59
C ASP A 146 -19.16 -6.20 -16.02
N ASN A 147 -19.70 -5.46 -17.00
CA ASN A 147 -19.23 -5.53 -18.39
C ASN A 147 -17.79 -5.02 -18.55
N ILE A 148 -17.43 -3.90 -17.91
CA ILE A 148 -16.06 -3.38 -17.90
C ILE A 148 -15.11 -4.42 -17.31
N PHE A 149 -15.48 -5.04 -16.18
CA PHE A 149 -14.65 -6.04 -15.53
C PHE A 149 -14.53 -7.33 -16.36
N ALA A 150 -15.61 -7.78 -17.00
CA ALA A 150 -15.57 -8.94 -17.90
C ALA A 150 -14.66 -8.72 -19.11
N GLN A 151 -14.65 -7.51 -19.68
CA GLN A 151 -13.86 -7.19 -20.88
C GLN A 151 -12.41 -6.81 -20.58
N ARG A 152 -12.18 -6.07 -19.49
CA ARG A 152 -10.88 -5.42 -19.19
C ARG A 152 -10.28 -5.85 -17.85
N GLY A 153 -10.90 -6.81 -17.16
CA GLY A 153 -10.50 -7.26 -15.82
C GLY A 153 -9.04 -7.73 -15.75
N THR A 154 -8.58 -8.50 -16.75
CA THR A 154 -7.19 -8.98 -16.79
C THR A 154 -6.19 -7.82 -16.82
N ASP A 155 -6.38 -6.84 -17.71
CA ASP A 155 -5.50 -5.67 -17.78
C ASP A 155 -5.58 -4.83 -16.50
N LEU A 156 -6.79 -4.58 -16.01
CA LEU A 156 -7.05 -3.82 -14.79
C LEU A 156 -6.35 -4.44 -13.58
N LEU A 157 -6.44 -5.77 -13.42
CA LEU A 157 -5.76 -6.48 -12.36
C LEU A 157 -4.24 -6.46 -12.54
N ALA A 158 -3.72 -6.61 -13.76
CA ALA A 158 -2.29 -6.49 -14.01
C ALA A 158 -1.74 -5.12 -13.58
N VAL A 159 -2.45 -4.03 -13.89
CA VAL A 159 -2.09 -2.68 -13.44
C VAL A 159 -2.19 -2.55 -11.92
N ALA A 160 -3.29 -3.01 -11.31
CA ALA A 160 -3.49 -2.92 -9.86
C ALA A 160 -2.44 -3.72 -9.08
N HIS A 161 -2.09 -4.92 -9.53
CA HIS A 161 -1.06 -5.75 -8.92
C HIS A 161 0.34 -5.14 -9.07
N MET A 162 0.69 -4.62 -10.26
CA MET A 162 1.97 -3.94 -10.46
C MET A 162 2.08 -2.69 -9.58
N MET A 163 1.00 -1.91 -9.49
CA MET A 163 0.92 -0.76 -8.60
C MET A 163 1.13 -1.17 -7.15
N HIS A 164 0.41 -2.19 -6.68
CA HIS A 164 0.56 -2.69 -5.31
C HIS A 164 1.99 -3.16 -5.03
N MET A 165 2.55 -4.03 -5.87
CA MET A 165 3.91 -4.55 -5.71
C MET A 165 4.97 -3.46 -5.67
N LYS A 166 4.78 -2.38 -6.44
CA LYS A 166 5.71 -1.26 -6.45
C LYS A 166 5.54 -0.35 -5.23
N ILE A 167 4.30 -0.01 -4.85
CA ILE A 167 4.02 0.84 -3.68
C ILE A 167 4.59 0.23 -2.39
N ILE A 168 4.47 -1.08 -2.20
CA ILE A 168 4.91 -1.74 -0.97
C ILE A 168 6.45 -1.80 -0.80
N GLN A 169 7.22 -1.41 -1.83
CA GLN A 169 8.67 -1.28 -1.79
C GLN A 169 9.14 0.10 -1.31
N PHE A 170 8.25 1.10 -1.31
CA PHE A 170 8.58 2.46 -0.89
C PHE A 170 8.38 2.66 0.62
N PRO A 171 8.99 3.72 1.19
CA PRO A 171 8.75 4.12 2.57
C PRO A 171 7.25 4.33 2.84
N MET A 172 6.72 3.59 3.80
CA MET A 172 5.35 3.74 4.29
C MET A 172 5.31 4.84 5.34
N THR A 173 5.28 6.10 4.92
CA THR A 173 5.11 7.23 5.86
C THR A 173 3.64 7.32 6.26
N GLY A 174 3.29 6.67 7.37
CA GLY A 174 1.98 6.83 8.02
C GLY A 174 1.76 8.24 8.57
N ARG A 175 0.58 8.51 9.11
CA ARG A 175 0.16 9.88 9.53
C ARG A 175 1.04 10.52 10.61
N LYS A 176 1.61 9.70 11.50
CA LYS A 176 2.47 10.16 12.61
C LYS A 176 3.92 9.69 12.50
N CYS A 177 4.20 8.81 11.54
CA CYS A 177 5.46 8.09 11.49
C CYS A 177 6.45 8.81 10.55
N THR A 178 7.08 9.86 11.06
CA THR A 178 8.14 10.58 10.33
C THR A 178 9.42 10.62 11.16
N LEU A 179 10.37 9.77 10.81
CA LEU A 179 11.72 9.83 11.35
C LEU A 179 12.48 11.00 10.71
N THR A 180 13.30 11.70 11.50
CA THR A 180 14.27 12.66 10.95
C THR A 180 15.45 11.92 10.30
N ALA A 181 16.27 12.62 9.51
CA ALA A 181 17.46 12.02 8.89
C ALA A 181 18.39 11.39 9.95
N ARG A 182 18.67 12.11 11.05
CA ARG A 182 19.49 11.61 12.16
C ARG A 182 18.85 10.44 12.92
N GLN A 183 17.52 10.44 13.05
CA GLN A 183 16.80 9.32 13.67
C GLN A 183 16.80 8.06 12.80
N ARG A 184 16.78 8.20 11.46
CA ARG A 184 16.98 7.07 10.55
C ARG A 184 18.41 6.55 10.63
N GLU A 185 19.38 7.44 10.50
CA GLU A 185 20.81 7.10 10.54
C GLU A 185 21.18 6.34 11.82
N VAL A 186 20.72 6.80 13.00
CA VAL A 186 20.99 6.08 14.25
C VAL A 186 20.35 4.68 14.27
N LEU A 187 19.16 4.51 13.69
CA LEU A 187 18.48 3.21 13.62
C LEU A 187 19.15 2.27 12.62
N GLU A 188 19.68 2.78 11.51
CA GLU A 188 20.47 2.03 10.53
C GLU A 188 21.72 1.45 11.19
N TRP A 189 22.46 2.25 11.95
CA TRP A 189 23.64 1.74 12.66
C TRP A 189 23.31 0.73 13.76
N VAL A 190 22.19 0.91 14.47
CA VAL A 190 21.73 -0.11 15.43
C VAL A 190 21.29 -1.39 14.71
N ALA A 191 20.65 -1.28 13.54
CA ALA A 191 20.28 -2.44 12.73
C ALA A 191 21.51 -3.21 12.22
N ASP A 192 22.62 -2.51 11.94
CA ASP A 192 23.93 -3.11 11.62
C ASP A 192 24.67 -3.68 12.85
N GLY A 193 24.07 -3.59 14.05
CA GLY A 193 24.61 -4.17 15.28
C GLY A 193 25.73 -3.35 15.94
N LYS A 194 25.87 -2.05 15.61
CA LYS A 194 26.89 -1.17 16.20
C LYS A 194 26.59 -0.83 17.66
N ALA A 195 27.64 -0.71 18.48
CA ALA A 195 27.51 -0.26 19.86
C ALA A 195 27.36 1.27 19.95
N THR A 196 26.71 1.79 21.00
CA THR A 196 26.44 3.23 21.17
C THR A 196 27.69 4.11 21.03
N LEU A 197 28.85 3.66 21.51
CA LEU A 197 30.11 4.40 21.39
C LEU A 197 30.59 4.48 19.93
N ASP A 198 30.50 3.39 19.17
CA ASP A 198 30.85 3.37 17.74
C ASP A 198 29.90 4.26 16.93
N ILE A 199 28.60 4.20 17.24
CA ILE A 199 27.59 5.04 16.61
C ILE A 199 27.87 6.53 16.87
N ALA A 200 28.23 6.87 18.10
CA ALA A 200 28.59 8.24 18.48
C ALA A 200 29.77 8.76 17.64
N LEU A 201 30.79 7.93 17.44
CA LEU A 201 31.93 8.25 16.56
C LEU A 201 31.51 8.36 15.09
N LEU A 202 30.71 7.43 14.57
CA LEU A 202 30.25 7.41 13.18
C LEU A 202 29.37 8.61 12.83
N MET A 203 28.53 9.06 13.75
CA MET A 203 27.59 10.17 13.56
C MET A 203 28.17 11.54 13.94
N ASP A 204 29.39 11.59 14.48
CA ASP A 204 30.04 12.78 15.06
C ASP A 204 29.18 13.47 16.13
N VAL A 205 28.73 12.69 17.13
CA VAL A 205 27.91 13.17 18.25
C VAL A 205 28.33 12.50 19.56
N SER A 206 27.82 12.98 20.70
CA SER A 206 28.06 12.31 21.99
C SER A 206 27.20 11.06 22.16
N PRO A 207 27.61 10.07 22.99
CA PRO A 207 26.76 8.92 23.33
C PRO A 207 25.40 9.31 23.91
N ALA A 208 25.34 10.41 24.67
CA ALA A 208 24.08 10.96 25.18
C ALA A 208 23.16 11.47 24.06
N MET A 209 23.72 12.00 22.97
CA MET A 209 22.96 12.43 21.80
C MET A 209 22.44 11.23 21.00
N VAL A 210 23.21 10.14 20.90
CA VAL A 210 22.74 8.86 20.33
C VAL A 210 21.49 8.37 21.08
N GLU A 211 21.55 8.30 22.42
CA GLU A 211 20.41 7.92 23.25
C GLU A 211 19.20 8.85 23.07
N LYS A 212 19.45 10.15 22.93
CA LYS A 212 18.39 11.13 22.62
C LYS A 212 17.74 10.83 21.27
N HIS A 213 18.52 10.59 20.22
CA HIS A 213 17.97 10.25 18.89
C HIS A 213 17.17 8.95 18.93
N LEU A 214 17.68 7.90 19.60
CA LEU A 214 16.97 6.63 19.76
C LEU A 214 15.66 6.80 20.53
N ARG A 215 15.65 7.58 21.62
CA ARG A 215 14.43 7.88 22.38
C ARG A 215 13.38 8.60 21.52
N LEU A 216 13.80 9.58 20.72
CA LEU A 216 12.88 10.30 19.84
C LEU A 216 12.40 9.42 18.67
N ALA A 217 13.25 8.55 18.13
CA ALA A 217 12.86 7.59 17.11
C ALA A 217 11.81 6.58 17.63
N ARG A 218 12.00 6.06 18.85
CA ARG A 218 11.02 5.21 19.54
C ARG A 218 9.68 5.92 19.73
N ALA A 219 9.70 7.19 20.15
CA ALA A 219 8.48 7.99 20.29
C ALA A 219 7.79 8.24 18.94
N ALA A 220 8.54 8.52 17.87
CA ALA A 220 7.99 8.74 16.53
C ALA A 220 7.39 7.47 15.90
N LEU A 221 7.91 6.29 16.28
CA LEU A 221 7.43 4.99 15.83
C LEU A 221 6.38 4.39 16.79
N ASP A 222 6.05 5.06 17.89
CA ASP A 222 5.16 4.57 18.96
C ASP A 222 5.56 3.17 19.48
N VAL A 223 6.82 3.02 19.88
CA VAL A 223 7.36 1.75 20.42
C VAL A 223 8.20 1.98 21.68
N SER A 224 8.35 0.93 22.49
CA SER A 224 9.04 1.05 23.79
C SER A 224 10.53 0.69 23.72
N THR A 225 10.94 -0.17 22.79
CA THR A 225 12.34 -0.65 22.71
C THR A 225 13.00 -0.30 21.39
N THR A 226 14.34 -0.23 21.38
CA THR A 226 15.10 0.04 20.15
C THR A 226 14.98 -1.12 19.17
N ALA A 227 14.92 -2.37 19.66
CA ALA A 227 14.69 -3.53 18.80
C ALA A 227 13.33 -3.47 18.09
N GLN A 228 12.27 -3.06 18.79
CA GLN A 228 10.96 -2.81 18.16
C GLN A 228 11.03 -1.66 17.15
N ALA A 229 11.77 -0.58 17.45
CA ALA A 229 11.95 0.55 16.53
C ALA A 229 12.64 0.12 15.23
N VAL A 230 13.74 -0.64 15.32
CA VAL A 230 14.42 -1.20 14.16
C VAL A 230 13.47 -2.10 13.37
N ALA A 231 12.80 -3.05 14.02
CA ALA A 231 11.88 -3.96 13.33
C ALA A 231 10.73 -3.23 12.61
N LYS A 232 10.11 -2.24 13.27
CA LYS A 232 9.02 -1.44 12.70
C LYS A 232 9.52 -0.57 11.54
N ALA A 233 10.65 0.12 11.72
CA ALA A 233 11.26 0.95 10.68
C ALA A 233 11.67 0.12 9.45
N SER A 234 12.24 -1.07 9.62
CA SER A 234 12.59 -1.98 8.52
C SER A 234 11.35 -2.43 7.75
N LEU A 235 10.30 -2.88 8.46
CA LEU A 235 9.05 -3.31 7.80
C LEU A 235 8.41 -2.17 7.00
N MET A 236 8.46 -0.95 7.51
CA MET A 236 7.89 0.23 6.84
C MET A 236 8.83 0.85 5.77
N ASN A 237 9.96 0.22 5.46
CA ASN A 237 10.99 0.74 4.56
C ASN A 237 11.47 2.16 4.93
N LEU A 238 11.50 2.49 6.23
CA LEU A 238 11.92 3.81 6.72
C LEU A 238 13.43 3.92 6.94
N ILE A 239 14.14 2.79 6.96
CA ILE A 239 15.61 2.71 7.04
C ILE A 239 16.11 1.88 5.86
N PHE A 240 17.34 2.15 5.43
CA PHE A 240 17.94 1.58 4.21
C PHE A 240 17.13 1.85 2.93
N PRO A 241 16.59 3.07 2.71
CA PRO A 241 15.82 3.34 1.50
C PRO A 241 16.70 3.14 0.26
N LEU A 242 16.14 2.53 -0.78
CA LEU A 242 16.75 2.48 -2.11
C LEU A 242 17.02 3.92 -2.56
N GLN A 243 18.27 4.34 -2.60
CA GLN A 243 18.64 5.59 -3.25
C GLN A 243 18.43 5.41 -4.76
N PRO A 244 17.66 6.28 -5.42
CA PRO A 244 17.50 6.20 -6.87
C PRO A 244 18.88 6.37 -7.51
N ARG A 245 19.38 5.29 -8.14
CA ARG A 245 20.56 5.40 -9.00
C ARG A 245 20.12 6.15 -10.26
N PRO A 246 20.90 7.13 -10.75
CA PRO A 246 20.61 7.73 -12.04
C PRO A 246 20.61 6.62 -13.10
N TYR A 247 19.54 6.55 -13.88
CA TYR A 247 19.45 5.64 -15.01
C TYR A 247 20.42 6.13 -16.10
N THR A 248 21.62 5.58 -16.15
CA THR A 248 22.49 5.70 -17.32
C THR A 248 21.96 4.75 -18.38
N GLN A 249 21.45 5.28 -19.50
CA GLN A 249 21.31 4.51 -20.74
C GLN A 249 22.70 4.19 -21.27
N GLU A 250 23.43 3.28 -20.65
CA GLU A 250 24.48 2.57 -21.36
C GLU A 250 23.81 1.43 -22.10
N SER A 251 23.72 1.59 -23.43
CA SER A 251 23.37 0.53 -24.35
C SER A 251 24.46 -0.55 -24.31
N SER A 252 24.43 -1.40 -23.31
CA SER A 252 25.13 -2.67 -23.36
C SER A 252 24.18 -3.69 -23.96
N ALA A 253 24.31 -3.93 -25.26
CA ALA A 253 23.70 -5.07 -25.92
C ALA A 253 23.99 -6.35 -25.10
N PRO A 254 23.02 -7.26 -24.93
CA PRO A 254 23.26 -8.49 -24.17
C PRO A 254 24.39 -9.27 -24.85
N GLN A 255 25.51 -9.46 -24.13
CA GLN A 255 26.47 -10.51 -24.49
C GLN A 255 25.76 -11.84 -24.28
N VAL A 256 25.26 -12.41 -25.36
CA VAL A 256 24.86 -13.81 -25.40
C VAL A 256 26.13 -14.61 -25.18
N ILE A 257 26.35 -15.10 -23.96
CA ILE A 257 27.34 -16.12 -23.69
C ILE A 257 26.79 -17.40 -24.32
N ALA A 258 27.16 -17.67 -25.57
CA ALA A 258 26.99 -18.97 -26.17
C ALA A 258 27.81 -19.95 -25.32
N GLN A 259 27.12 -20.79 -24.55
CA GLN A 259 27.74 -21.97 -23.98
C GLN A 259 28.07 -22.89 -25.15
N ASP A 260 29.36 -22.99 -25.49
CA ASP A 260 29.89 -24.05 -26.34
C ASP A 260 29.55 -25.40 -25.71
N LEU A 261 28.41 -25.96 -26.09
CA LEU A 261 28.11 -27.37 -25.89
C LEU A 261 28.99 -28.15 -26.85
N GLY A 262 30.21 -28.45 -26.39
CA GLY A 262 31.11 -29.41 -27.01
C GLY A 262 30.48 -30.80 -27.02
N ILE A 263 29.68 -31.09 -28.05
CA ILE A 263 29.34 -32.46 -28.43
C ILE A 263 30.58 -33.01 -29.14
N ALA A 264 31.46 -33.63 -28.35
CA ALA A 264 32.51 -34.47 -28.90
C ALA A 264 31.87 -35.71 -29.52
N ALA A 265 31.91 -35.79 -30.86
CA ALA A 265 31.64 -37.01 -31.58
C ALA A 265 32.67 -38.09 -31.20
N ARG A 266 32.19 -39.19 -30.62
CA ARG A 266 32.74 -40.54 -30.77
C ARG A 266 31.61 -41.56 -30.68
#